data_AF-A0A7V8FUT4-F1
#
_entry.id   AF-A0A7V8FUT4-F1
#
_cell.length_a   1.000
_cell.length_b   1.000
_cell.length_c   1.000
_cell.angle_alpha   90.00
_cell.angle_beta   90.00
_cell.angle_gamma   90.00
#
_symmetry.space_group_name_H-M   'P 1'
#
loop_
_entity.id
_entity.type
_entity.pdbx_description
1 polymer ?
#
loop_
_entity_poly.entity_id
_entity_poly.type
_entity_poly.pdbx_seq_one_letter_code
_entity_poly.pdbx_strand_id
1 'polypeptide(L)'
;MTDHLDIFYRLLIAMLIGCVIGIGFLGAGVIIHEQSSEKVRGLTTAASIWVTASVGIVCGVGWWRVALMATGLILLLFVVGRRVEHFLHRQWLRKSDDERADISAREED
;
A
#
# COMPACT_ATOMS: atom_id res chain seq x y z
N MET A 1 -13.88 -19.84 -34.85
CA MET A 1 -14.65 -18.78 -34.14
C MET A 1 -14.16 -18.66 -32.69
N THR A 2 -13.92 -19.77 -31.98
CA THR A 2 -13.35 -19.82 -30.63
C THR A 2 -11.90 -19.30 -30.55
N ASP A 3 -11.09 -19.56 -31.59
CA ASP A 3 -9.66 -19.22 -31.58
C ASP A 3 -9.38 -17.72 -31.49
N HIS A 4 -10.20 -16.87 -32.12
CA HIS A 4 -10.05 -15.41 -32.04
C HIS A 4 -10.35 -14.87 -30.64
N LEU A 5 -11.32 -15.48 -29.95
CA LEU A 5 -11.67 -15.11 -28.59
C LEU A 5 -10.56 -15.56 -27.63
N ASP A 6 -10.03 -16.77 -27.81
CA ASP A 6 -8.92 -17.31 -27.00
C ASP A 6 -7.64 -16.49 -27.16
N ILE A 7 -7.30 -16.06 -28.37
CA ILE A 7 -6.15 -15.18 -28.63
C ILE A 7 -6.34 -13.83 -27.92
N PHE A 8 -7.53 -13.25 -28.02
CA PHE A 8 -7.84 -11.99 -27.35
C PHE A 8 -7.73 -12.11 -25.82
N TYR A 9 -8.31 -13.16 -25.23
CA TYR A 9 -8.21 -13.40 -23.78
C TYR A 9 -6.77 -13.64 -23.32
N ARG A 10 -5.97 -14.36 -24.11
CA ARG A 10 -4.53 -14.57 -23.82
C ARG A 10 -3.76 -13.26 -23.83
N LEU A 11 -3.99 -12.40 -24.82
CA LEU A 11 -3.36 -11.08 -24.90
C LEU A 11 -3.78 -10.19 -23.73
N LEU A 12 -5.08 -10.17 -23.42
CA LEU A 12 -5.61 -9.40 -22.29
C LEU A 12 -4.96 -9.84 -20.97
N ILE A 13 -4.93 -11.14 -20.69
CA ILE A 13 -4.30 -11.70 -19.49
C ILE A 13 -2.80 -11.36 -19.44
N ALA A 14 -2.07 -11.50 -20.54
CA ALA A 14 -0.65 -11.19 -20.59
C ALA A 14 -0.36 -9.71 -20.29
N MET A 15 -1.19 -8.80 -20.82
CA MET A 15 -1.06 -7.37 -20.54
C MET A 15 -1.35 -7.05 -19.07
N LEU A 16 -2.39 -7.67 -18.50
CA LEU A 16 -2.71 -7.52 -17.07
C LEU A 16 -1.57 -8.01 -16.19
N ILE A 17 -0.99 -9.17 -16.49
CA ILE A 17 0.15 -9.73 -15.77
C ILE A 17 1.35 -8.78 -15.84
N GLY A 18 1.66 -8.25 -17.04
CA GLY A 18 2.76 -7.30 -17.23
C GLY A 18 2.58 -6.03 -16.37
N CYS A 19 1.38 -5.47 -16.34
CA CYS A 19 1.08 -4.34 -15.47
C CYS A 19 1.29 -4.68 -13.98
N VAL A 20 0.69 -5.77 -13.49
CA VAL A 20 0.76 -6.17 -12.08
C VAL A 20 2.20 -6.36 -11.63
N ILE A 21 3.04 -7.00 -12.45
CA ILE A 21 4.46 -7.19 -12.17
C ILE A 21 5.18 -5.83 -12.09
N GLY A 22 4.96 -4.94 -13.06
CA GLY A 22 5.60 -3.63 -13.09
C GLY A 22 5.22 -2.75 -11.89
N ILE A 23 3.95 -2.73 -11.53
CA ILE A 23 3.44 -1.98 -10.37
C ILE A 23 4.03 -2.54 -9.07
N GLY A 24 4.17 -3.86 -8.96
CA GLY A 24 4.79 -4.50 -7.80
C GLY A 24 6.26 -4.13 -7.63
N PHE A 25 7.01 -4.05 -8.72
CA PHE A 25 8.39 -3.57 -8.70
C PHE A 25 8.47 -2.11 -8.22
N LEU A 26 7.61 -1.23 -8.75
CA LEU A 26 7.55 0.18 -8.32
C LEU A 26 7.15 0.32 -6.84
N GLY A 27 6.19 -0.48 -6.38
CA GLY A 27 5.76 -0.50 -4.98
C GLY A 27 6.88 -0.90 -4.02
N ALA A 28 7.64 -1.95 -4.36
CA ALA A 28 8.79 -2.38 -3.57
C ALA A 28 9.91 -1.32 -3.56
N GLY A 29 10.17 -0.68 -4.70
CA GLY A 29 11.21 0.34 -4.82
C GLY A 29 10.97 1.62 -4.00
N VAL A 30 9.72 1.90 -3.62
CA VAL A 30 9.37 3.08 -2.82
C VAL A 30 9.51 2.83 -1.31
N ILE A 31 9.63 1.57 -0.88
CA ILE A 31 9.78 1.19 0.52
C ILE A 31 11.27 1.34 0.89
N ILE A 32 11.57 2.30 1.75
CA ILE A 32 12.94 2.60 2.17
C ILE A 32 13.06 2.41 3.68
N HIS A 33 14.10 1.69 4.09
CA HIS A 33 14.46 1.50 5.48
C HIS A 33 15.49 2.54 5.90
N GLU A 34 15.13 3.40 6.86
CA GLU A 34 16.05 4.38 7.43
C GLU A 34 16.85 3.71 8.56
N GLN A 35 18.11 3.35 8.29
CA GLN A 35 18.97 2.61 9.24
C GLN A 35 19.19 3.35 10.57
N SER A 36 19.04 4.67 10.59
CA SER A 36 19.31 5.49 11.77
C SER A 36 18.15 5.56 12.78
N SER A 37 16.92 5.11 12.44
CA SER A 37 15.74 5.32 13.30
C SER A 37 14.76 4.13 13.34
N GLU A 38 15.15 2.95 12.86
CA GLU A 38 14.29 1.73 12.86
C GLU A 38 12.88 1.98 12.27
N LYS A 39 12.74 2.98 11.39
CA LYS A 39 11.46 3.45 10.87
C LYS A 39 11.38 3.17 9.38
N VAL A 40 10.35 2.43 8.98
CA VAL A 40 10.06 2.13 7.58
C VAL A 40 9.29 3.29 6.96
N ARG A 41 9.86 3.94 5.94
CA ARG A 41 9.19 4.97 5.16
C ARG A 41 8.64 4.38 3.86
N GLY A 42 7.53 4.93 3.40
CA GLY A 42 6.96 4.61 2.09
C GLY A 42 5.96 3.44 2.05
N LEU A 43 5.65 2.80 3.17
CA LEU A 43 4.64 1.71 3.23
C LEU A 43 3.26 2.15 2.68
N THR A 44 2.75 3.29 3.14
CA THR A 44 1.46 3.83 2.69
C THR A 44 1.50 4.24 1.21
N THR A 45 2.66 4.73 0.74
CA THR A 45 2.87 5.09 -0.67
C THR A 45 2.86 3.84 -1.56
N ALA A 46 3.57 2.78 -1.16
CA ALA A 46 3.58 1.50 -1.86
C ALA A 46 2.15 0.92 -1.99
N ALA A 47 1.40 0.92 -0.88
CA ALA A 47 0.01 0.49 -0.87
C ALA A 47 -0.87 1.34 -1.81
N SER A 48 -0.68 2.66 -1.80
CA SER A 48 -1.46 3.58 -2.66
C SER A 48 -1.23 3.34 -4.15
N ILE A 49 0.00 3.04 -4.56
CA ILE A 49 0.36 2.76 -5.95
C ILE A 49 -0.35 1.48 -6.41
N TRP A 50 -0.29 0.41 -5.61
CA TRP A 50 -0.93 -0.86 -5.92
C TRP A 50 -2.44 -0.73 -6.08
N VAL A 51 -3.06 -0.01 -5.14
CA VAL A 51 -4.51 0.17 -5.10
C VAL A 51 -4.99 1.06 -6.24
N THR A 52 -4.30 2.17 -6.53
CA THR A 52 -4.65 3.07 -7.63
C THR A 52 -4.54 2.36 -8.98
N ALA A 53 -3.51 1.54 -9.16
CA ALA A 53 -3.34 0.79 -10.40
C ALA A 53 -4.38 -0.33 -10.55
N SER A 54 -4.76 -1.00 -9.46
CA SER A 54 -5.87 -1.97 -9.45
C SER A 54 -7.19 -1.33 -9.90
N VAL A 55 -7.49 -0.12 -9.42
CA VAL A 55 -8.65 0.65 -9.89
C VAL A 55 -8.53 1.00 -11.37
N GLY A 56 -7.34 1.43 -11.82
CA GLY A 56 -7.07 1.72 -13.24
C GLY A 56 -7.35 0.51 -14.16
N ILE A 57 -6.99 -0.70 -13.73
CA ILE A 57 -7.30 -1.94 -14.45
C ILE A 57 -8.83 -2.16 -14.53
N VAL A 58 -9.54 -2.01 -13.41
CA VAL A 58 -11.01 -2.17 -13.38
C VAL A 58 -11.70 -1.14 -14.28
N CYS A 59 -11.21 0.10 -14.30
CA CYS A 59 -11.65 1.14 -15.23
C CYS A 59 -11.38 0.75 -16.70
N GLY A 60 -10.20 0.18 -16.98
CA GLY A 60 -9.81 -0.26 -18.33
C GLY A 60 -10.67 -1.38 -18.89
N VAL A 61 -11.26 -2.23 -18.03
CA VAL A 61 -12.21 -3.29 -18.43
C VAL A 61 -13.64 -2.74 -18.65
N GLY A 62 -13.90 -1.46 -18.34
CA GLY A 62 -15.18 -0.80 -18.57
C GLY A 62 -16.24 -1.04 -17.48
N TRP A 63 -15.84 -1.59 -16.33
CA TRP A 63 -16.75 -1.91 -15.22
C TRP A 63 -16.94 -0.72 -14.27
N TRP A 64 -17.58 0.33 -14.76
CA TRP A 64 -17.71 1.62 -14.06
C TRP A 64 -18.37 1.54 -12.68
N ARG A 65 -19.38 0.68 -12.49
CA ARG A 65 -20.04 0.50 -11.19
C ARG A 65 -19.09 -0.06 -10.13
N VAL A 66 -18.30 -1.05 -10.51
CA VAL A 66 -17.31 -1.67 -9.61
C VAL A 66 -16.16 -0.71 -9.36
N ALA A 67 -15.70 0.00 -10.39
CA ALA A 67 -14.69 1.04 -10.26
C ALA A 67 -15.09 2.11 -9.25
N LEU A 68 -16.29 2.67 -9.36
CA LEU A 68 -16.79 3.71 -8.44
C LEU A 68 -16.89 3.20 -6.99
N MET A 69 -17.41 1.98 -6.78
CA MET A 69 -17.47 1.39 -5.45
C MET A 69 -16.09 1.13 -4.87
N ALA A 70 -15.16 0.59 -5.67
CA ALA A 70 -13.79 0.36 -5.27
C ALA A 70 -13.09 1.66 -4.89
N THR A 71 -13.15 2.69 -5.74
CA THR A 71 -12.57 4.01 -5.45
C THR A 71 -13.12 4.61 -4.17
N GLY A 72 -14.44 4.53 -3.95
CA GLY A 72 -15.08 5.01 -2.72
C GLY A 72 -14.55 4.29 -1.47
N LEU A 73 -14.47 2.95 -1.53
CA LEU A 73 -13.95 2.13 -0.42
C LEU A 73 -12.47 2.43 -0.14
N ILE A 74 -11.67 2.58 -1.19
CA ILE A 74 -10.24 2.89 -1.10
C ILE A 74 -10.01 4.26 -0.44
N LEU A 75 -10.76 5.28 -0.87
CA LEU A 75 -10.69 6.62 -0.29
C LEU A 75 -11.09 6.59 1.19
N LEU A 76 -12.16 5.88 1.53
CA LEU A 76 -12.58 5.69 2.92
C LEU A 76 -11.45 5.05 3.75
N LEU A 77 -10.82 4.00 3.22
CA LEU A 77 -9.73 3.29 3.88
C LEU A 77 -8.50 4.18 4.07
N PHE A 78 -8.16 5.01 3.09
CA PHE A 78 -7.07 6.00 3.22
C PHE A 78 -7.36 7.10 4.24
N VAL A 79 -8.61 7.57 4.32
CA VAL A 79 -9.02 8.59 5.30
C VAL A 79 -8.99 8.02 6.71
N VAL A 80 -9.55 6.82 6.91
CA VAL A 80 -9.51 6.11 8.20
C VAL A 80 -8.08 5.77 8.59
N GLY A 81 -7.27 5.25 7.66
CA GLY A 81 -5.87 4.91 7.91
C GLY A 81 -5.06 6.10 8.44
N ARG A 82 -5.24 7.29 7.85
CA ARG A 82 -4.61 8.52 8.33
C ARG A 82 -5.09 8.92 9.73
N ARG A 83 -6.39 8.74 10.01
CA ARG A 83 -6.97 9.00 11.34
C ARG A 83 -6.45 8.01 12.39
N VAL A 84 -6.29 6.75 12.03
CA VAL A 84 -5.76 5.69 12.90
C VAL A 84 -4.28 5.94 13.19
N GLU A 85 -3.48 6.29 12.19
CA GLU A 85 -2.06 6.62 12.39
C GLU A 85 -1.89 7.76 13.41
N HIS A 86 -2.69 8.83 13.29
CA HIS A 86 -2.68 9.93 14.24
C HIS A 86 -3.10 9.53 15.66
N PHE A 87 -4.00 8.55 15.78
CA PHE A 87 -4.42 8.01 17.08
C PHE A 87 -3.36 7.09 17.69
N LEU A 88 -2.72 6.26 16.86
CA LEU A 88 -1.71 5.29 17.27
C LEU A 88 -0.40 5.97 17.70
N HIS A 89 -0.02 7.06 17.01
CA HIS A 89 1.18 7.85 17.32
C HIS A 89 1.13 8.47 18.72
N ARG A 90 -0.06 8.69 19.30
CA ARG A 90 -0.22 9.20 20.68
C ARG A 90 0.09 8.16 21.75
N GLN A 91 0.00 6.86 21.44
CA GLN A 91 0.04 5.81 22.46
C GLN A 91 1.34 5.02 22.44
N TRP A 92 1.93 4.80 21.25
CA TRP A 92 3.12 3.94 21.12
C TRP A 92 4.44 4.64 21.36
N LEU A 93 4.67 5.85 20.82
CA LEU A 93 5.96 6.54 20.97
C LEU A 93 6.24 6.96 22.42
N ARG A 94 5.21 7.32 23.19
CA ARG A 94 5.39 7.67 24.61
C ARG A 94 5.86 6.48 25.45
N LYS A 95 5.47 5.25 25.08
CA LYS A 95 5.93 4.04 25.77
C LYS A 95 7.38 3.70 25.42
N SER A 96 7.82 3.98 24.18
CA SER A 96 9.20 3.76 23.74
C SER A 96 10.20 4.70 24.42
N ASP A 97 9.81 5.96 24.62
CA ASP A 97 10.66 6.94 25.31
C ASP A 97 10.73 6.65 26.83
N ASP A 98 9.61 6.28 27.47
CA ASP A 98 9.58 5.88 28.88
C ASP A 98 10.43 4.61 29.14
N GLU A 99 10.40 3.63 28.23
CA GLU A 99 11.17 2.38 28.36
C GLU A 99 12.68 2.61 28.15
N ARG A 100 13.07 3.53 27.25
CA ARG A 100 14.48 3.96 27.10
C ARG A 100 14.98 4.72 28.33
N ALA A 101 14.13 5.52 28.96
CA ALA A 101 14.47 6.26 30.17
C ALA A 101 14.70 5.33 31.38
N ASP A 102 13.91 4.26 31.55
CA ASP A 102 14.08 3.26 32.62
C ASP A 102 15.38 2.45 32.44
N ILE A 103 15.73 2.07 31.21
CA ILE A 103 16.99 1.35 30.92
C ILE A 103 18.22 2.22 31.27
N SER A 104 18.16 3.50 30.92
CA SER A 104 19.26 4.45 31.19
C SER A 104 19.47 4.66 32.70
N ALA A 105 18.39 4.73 33.47
CA ALA A 105 18.43 4.92 34.92
C ALA A 105 18.99 3.69 35.67
N ARG A 106 18.83 2.48 35.12
CA ARG A 106 19.39 1.24 35.70
C ARG A 106 20.87 1.02 35.41
N GLU A 107 21.44 1.74 34.44
CA GLU A 107 22.85 1.61 34.05
C GLU A 107 23.75 2.62 34.80
N GLU A 108 23.16 3.65 35.43
CA GLU A 108 23.87 4.61 36.28
C GLU A 108 24.01 4.18 37.77
N ASP A 109 23.32 3.11 38.19
CA ASP A 109 23.37 2.52 39.56
C ASP A 109 24.36 1.33 39.67
#